data_AF-A0A4Q0IZA1-F1
#
_entry.id   AF-A0A4Q0IZA1-F1
#
_cell.length_a   1.000
_cell.length_b   1.000
_cell.length_c   1.000
_cell.angle_alpha   90.00
_cell.angle_beta   90.00
_cell.angle_gamma   90.00
#
_symmetry.space_group_name_H-M   'P 1'
#
loop_
_entity.id
_entity.type
_entity.pdbx_description
1 polymer ?
#
loop_
_entity_poly.entity_id
_entity_poly.type
_entity_poly.pdbx_seq_one_letter_code
_entity_poly.pdbx_strand_id
1 'polypeptide(L)'
;MFLSLFLLFYAAFFNELTDACGALSLSGDEITGDVIYNGDVNKWKKLANSLRLRFAMRISDVDPDKAKQEFEEALMADGGVFTSATDDALIKYMEVSFSFGQDTYSDYRGNALSKLLFGNDPANNPSYLCSTFFNQMYNSGDPRTFIFARFYYDGLMSLTSPDNRIDLTEEILSKGIPMNPRDPGAYSWEPWPAGYDSDIMKEIAENNPSVEVSMARETEPKLASNFLKSDNPGVVMTYAEVNFLMAEAALKGWAVAGSADGYYKTGVRASMDFLTDNYGCRKITDEEFSTFIANNGIGYTNEQRKAAINTQAWILHFTNPSEAWANVRRSGYPRLKSPAEYGFGQFLTGGQEIPVRLCYPVLESSYNKTGYDEALDRMGGSNSWYIPMWWDVD
;
A
#
# COMPACT_ATOMS: atom_id res chain seq x y z
N MET A 1 20.25 19.06 -18.37
CA MET A 1 20.58 17.75 -18.98
C MET A 1 20.10 16.54 -18.15
N PHE A 2 19.65 16.72 -16.90
CA PHE A 2 19.00 15.68 -16.07
C PHE A 2 17.64 15.19 -16.64
N LEU A 3 16.98 16.03 -17.43
CA LEU A 3 15.59 15.83 -17.86
C LEU A 3 15.36 14.74 -18.92
N SER A 4 16.36 14.23 -19.65
CA SER A 4 16.03 13.57 -20.92
C SER A 4 15.62 12.09 -20.82
N LEU A 5 16.19 11.26 -19.93
CA LEU A 5 15.92 9.79 -19.99
C LEU A 5 14.69 9.33 -19.20
N PHE A 6 14.44 9.88 -18.00
CA PHE A 6 13.22 9.52 -17.26
C PHE A 6 11.96 10.08 -17.90
N LEU A 7 12.05 11.27 -18.52
CA LEU A 7 11.05 11.78 -19.44
C LEU A 7 10.79 10.79 -20.59
N LEU A 8 11.85 10.20 -21.16
CA LEU A 8 11.71 9.18 -22.23
C LEU A 8 11.01 7.92 -21.74
N PHE A 9 11.23 7.45 -20.50
CA PHE A 9 10.52 6.27 -19.99
C PHE A 9 9.03 6.54 -19.72
N TYR A 10 8.68 7.66 -19.08
CA TYR A 10 7.27 8.00 -18.89
C TYR A 10 6.56 8.27 -20.22
N ALA A 11 7.22 8.98 -21.15
CA ALA A 11 6.71 9.15 -22.52
C ALA A 11 6.51 7.81 -23.24
N ALA A 12 7.46 6.88 -23.11
CA ALA A 12 7.33 5.54 -23.67
C ALA A 12 6.16 4.77 -23.04
N PHE A 13 5.93 4.87 -21.72
CA PHE A 13 4.77 4.23 -21.09
C PHE A 13 3.45 4.73 -21.68
N PHE A 14 3.28 6.03 -21.89
CA PHE A 14 2.06 6.56 -22.49
C PHE A 14 1.87 6.07 -23.93
N ASN A 15 2.93 6.08 -24.74
CA ASN A 15 2.87 5.60 -26.12
C ASN A 15 2.57 4.10 -26.17
N GLU A 16 3.31 3.27 -25.45
CA GLU A 16 3.14 1.81 -25.42
C GLU A 16 1.74 1.42 -24.92
N LEU A 17 1.23 2.07 -23.88
CA LEU A 17 -0.12 1.78 -23.37
C LEU A 17 -1.22 2.19 -24.36
N THR A 18 -1.02 3.30 -25.08
CA THR A 18 -1.95 3.75 -26.11
C THR A 18 -1.96 2.79 -27.29
N ASP A 19 -0.79 2.43 -27.79
CA ASP A 19 -0.63 1.52 -28.93
C ASP A 19 -1.14 0.11 -28.59
N ALA A 20 -0.80 -0.41 -27.40
CA ALA A 20 -1.31 -1.70 -26.93
C ALA A 20 -2.84 -1.70 -26.80
N CYS A 21 -3.43 -0.65 -26.23
CA CYS A 21 -4.88 -0.52 -26.13
C CYS A 21 -5.55 -0.52 -27.52
N GLY A 22 -4.94 0.13 -28.52
CA GLY A 22 -5.42 0.12 -29.90
C GLY A 22 -5.25 -1.22 -30.62
N ALA A 23 -4.20 -1.97 -30.31
CA ALA A 23 -3.91 -3.27 -30.94
C ALA A 23 -4.73 -4.44 -30.38
N LEU A 24 -5.13 -4.36 -29.11
CA LEU A 24 -5.92 -5.38 -28.43
C LEU A 24 -7.31 -5.56 -29.08
N SER A 25 -7.61 -6.78 -29.53
CA SER A 25 -8.87 -7.12 -30.22
C SER A 25 -9.42 -8.48 -29.80
N LEU A 26 -10.75 -8.59 -29.69
CA LEU A 26 -11.47 -9.86 -29.50
C LEU A 26 -11.33 -10.81 -30.70
N SER A 27 -10.95 -10.30 -31.87
CA SER A 27 -10.67 -11.11 -33.06
C SER A 27 -9.19 -11.50 -33.20
N GLY A 28 -8.36 -11.17 -32.21
CA GLY A 28 -6.94 -11.52 -32.18
C GLY A 28 -6.68 -12.92 -31.58
N ASP A 29 -5.43 -13.19 -31.25
CA ASP A 29 -5.01 -14.43 -30.59
C ASP A 29 -5.60 -14.56 -29.19
N GLU A 30 -5.91 -15.80 -28.78
CA GLU A 30 -6.42 -16.10 -27.44
C GLU A 30 -5.31 -16.05 -26.38
N ILE A 31 -5.58 -15.40 -25.25
CA ILE A 31 -4.67 -15.31 -24.10
C ILE A 31 -5.02 -16.39 -23.08
N THR A 32 -4.17 -17.42 -22.97
CA THR A 32 -4.50 -18.66 -22.22
C THR A 32 -3.84 -18.80 -20.84
N GLY A 33 -2.86 -17.95 -20.51
CA GLY A 33 -2.08 -18.01 -19.27
C GLY A 33 -2.27 -16.82 -18.32
N ASP A 34 -3.34 -16.03 -18.52
CA ASP A 34 -3.56 -14.79 -17.79
C ASP A 34 -4.20 -15.02 -16.41
N VAL A 35 -3.41 -14.75 -15.36
CA VAL A 35 -3.81 -14.88 -13.95
C VAL A 35 -4.53 -13.65 -13.38
N ILE A 36 -4.71 -12.58 -14.16
CA ILE A 36 -5.39 -11.34 -13.76
C ILE A 36 -6.82 -11.36 -14.29
N TYR A 37 -7.00 -11.38 -15.62
CA TYR A 37 -8.31 -11.22 -16.26
C TYR A 37 -8.79 -12.46 -17.01
N ASN A 38 -8.07 -13.58 -16.93
CA ASN A 38 -8.42 -14.81 -17.64
C ASN A 38 -8.64 -14.56 -19.15
N GLY A 39 -7.80 -13.71 -19.74
CA GLY A 39 -7.81 -13.39 -21.16
C GLY A 39 -8.84 -12.35 -21.60
N ASP A 40 -9.56 -11.71 -20.67
CA ASP A 40 -10.52 -10.65 -21.02
C ASP A 40 -9.81 -9.39 -21.52
N VAL A 41 -9.73 -9.29 -22.85
CA VAL A 41 -9.07 -8.19 -23.57
C VAL A 41 -9.67 -6.82 -23.23
N ASN A 42 -10.97 -6.72 -22.95
CA ASN A 42 -11.59 -5.44 -22.63
C ASN A 42 -11.12 -4.92 -21.26
N LYS A 43 -10.91 -5.83 -20.30
CA LYS A 43 -10.34 -5.45 -19.00
C LYS A 43 -8.87 -5.07 -19.11
N TRP A 44 -8.10 -5.72 -20.00
CA TRP A 44 -6.74 -5.30 -20.32
C TRP A 44 -6.68 -3.87 -20.89
N LYS A 45 -7.60 -3.50 -21.79
CA LYS A 45 -7.71 -2.11 -22.27
C LYS A 45 -7.98 -1.13 -21.13
N LYS A 46 -8.93 -1.47 -20.24
CA LYS A 46 -9.24 -0.65 -19.07
C LYS A 46 -8.04 -0.48 -18.13
N LEU A 47 -7.28 -1.54 -17.88
CA LEU A 47 -6.06 -1.48 -17.09
C LEU A 47 -5.02 -0.58 -17.76
N ALA A 48 -4.81 -0.71 -19.07
CA ALA A 48 -3.86 0.12 -19.82
C ALA A 48 -4.19 1.62 -19.67
N ASN A 49 -5.45 2.00 -19.90
CA ASN A 49 -5.88 3.39 -19.74
C ASN A 49 -5.84 3.86 -18.27
N SER A 50 -6.13 2.98 -17.31
CA SER A 50 -6.05 3.34 -15.89
C SER A 50 -4.61 3.55 -15.44
N LEU A 51 -3.65 2.74 -15.93
CA LEU A 51 -2.22 2.97 -15.71
C LEU A 51 -1.76 4.30 -16.31
N ARG A 52 -2.31 4.72 -17.46
CA ARG A 52 -2.07 6.08 -18.00
C ARG A 52 -2.55 7.15 -17.03
N LEU A 53 -3.71 6.99 -16.37
CA LEU A 53 -4.13 7.92 -15.30
C LEU A 53 -3.13 8.00 -14.15
N ARG A 54 -2.64 6.84 -13.67
CA ARG A 54 -1.64 6.77 -12.59
C ARG A 54 -0.36 7.50 -13.00
N PHE A 55 0.18 7.23 -14.18
CA PHE A 55 1.42 7.84 -14.65
C PHE A 55 1.25 9.33 -14.97
N ALA A 56 0.10 9.74 -15.51
CA ALA A 56 -0.22 11.14 -15.72
C ALA A 56 -0.26 11.91 -14.40
N MET A 57 -0.94 11.38 -13.37
CA MET A 57 -0.93 12.00 -12.06
C MET A 57 0.46 11.98 -11.41
N ARG A 58 1.27 10.94 -11.66
CA ARG A 58 2.64 10.85 -11.15
C ARG A 58 3.52 12.00 -11.64
N ILE A 59 3.35 12.42 -12.89
CA ILE A 59 4.14 13.52 -13.48
C ILE A 59 3.50 14.91 -13.30
N SER A 60 2.39 14.99 -12.54
CA SER A 60 1.55 16.19 -12.48
C SER A 60 2.19 17.43 -11.85
N ASP A 61 3.31 17.27 -11.16
CA ASP A 61 4.06 18.37 -10.57
C ASP A 61 5.33 18.71 -11.40
N VAL A 62 5.97 17.71 -12.05
CA VAL A 62 7.17 17.92 -12.89
C VAL A 62 6.84 18.39 -14.32
N ASP A 63 5.73 17.95 -14.89
CA ASP A 63 5.26 18.32 -16.24
C ASP A 63 3.71 18.43 -16.25
N PRO A 64 3.15 19.51 -15.66
CA PRO A 64 1.71 19.63 -15.45
C PRO A 64 0.87 19.63 -16.74
N ASP A 65 1.42 20.19 -17.83
CA ASP A 65 0.73 20.26 -19.12
C ASP A 65 0.62 18.87 -19.77
N LYS A 66 1.74 18.13 -19.80
CA LYS A 66 1.72 16.74 -20.32
C LYS A 66 0.87 15.84 -19.45
N ALA A 67 0.94 16.01 -18.13
CA ALA A 67 0.12 15.28 -17.17
C ALA A 67 -1.37 15.45 -17.45
N LYS A 68 -1.83 16.70 -17.59
CA LYS A 68 -3.22 17.01 -17.91
C LYS A 68 -3.63 16.37 -19.23
N GLN A 69 -2.82 16.54 -20.28
CA GLN A 69 -3.09 16.00 -21.61
C GLN A 69 -3.28 14.47 -21.55
N GLU A 70 -2.32 13.74 -20.99
CA GLU A 70 -2.35 12.27 -20.94
C GLU A 70 -3.51 11.74 -20.09
N PHE A 71 -3.84 12.44 -19.00
CA PHE A 71 -4.97 12.07 -18.16
C PHE A 71 -6.30 12.20 -18.92
N GLU A 72 -6.53 13.34 -19.58
CA GLU A 72 -7.75 13.60 -20.33
C GLU A 72 -7.87 12.67 -21.56
N GLU A 73 -6.76 12.40 -22.26
CA GLU A 73 -6.73 11.46 -23.38
C GLU A 73 -7.01 10.02 -22.94
N ALA A 74 -6.50 9.58 -21.79
CA ALA A 74 -6.77 8.24 -21.25
C ALA A 74 -8.24 8.03 -20.88
N LEU A 75 -8.95 9.08 -20.43
CA LEU A 75 -10.39 9.00 -20.16
C LEU A 75 -11.24 8.85 -21.43
N MET A 76 -10.74 9.35 -22.55
CA MET A 76 -11.42 9.32 -23.86
C MET A 76 -10.98 8.15 -24.73
N ALA A 77 -10.01 7.35 -24.28
CA ALA A 77 -9.46 6.24 -25.02
C ALA A 77 -10.46 5.07 -25.15
N ASP A 78 -10.30 4.28 -26.21
CA ASP A 78 -11.10 3.08 -26.44
C ASP A 78 -10.99 2.10 -25.26
N GLY A 79 -12.08 1.40 -24.95
CA GLY A 79 -12.19 0.54 -23.77
C GLY A 79 -12.44 1.27 -22.44
N GLY A 80 -12.15 2.58 -22.35
CA GLY A 80 -12.33 3.39 -21.15
C GLY A 80 -11.38 3.01 -20.01
N VAL A 81 -11.65 3.52 -18.80
CA VAL A 81 -10.89 3.22 -17.56
C VAL A 81 -11.73 2.35 -16.62
N PHE A 82 -11.23 2.02 -15.42
CA PHE A 82 -12.02 1.29 -14.43
C PHE A 82 -13.30 2.05 -14.03
N THR A 83 -14.40 1.31 -13.97
CA THR A 83 -15.75 1.83 -13.68
C THR A 83 -16.36 1.23 -12.43
N SER A 84 -15.82 0.10 -11.95
CA SER A 84 -16.20 -0.56 -10.72
C SER A 84 -15.09 -1.50 -10.25
N ALA A 85 -15.19 -2.03 -9.03
CA ALA A 85 -14.25 -3.01 -8.49
C ALA A 85 -14.16 -4.31 -9.31
N THR A 86 -15.12 -4.61 -10.18
CA THR A 86 -15.01 -5.78 -11.08
C THR A 86 -13.96 -5.61 -12.16
N ASP A 87 -13.48 -4.38 -12.37
CA ASP A 87 -12.39 -4.07 -13.28
C ASP A 87 -11.01 -4.15 -12.58
N ASP A 88 -10.93 -4.32 -11.25
CA ASP A 88 -9.66 -4.33 -10.51
C ASP A 88 -8.64 -5.33 -11.08
N ALA A 89 -7.39 -4.89 -11.20
CA ALA A 89 -6.29 -5.71 -11.69
C ALA A 89 -5.60 -6.41 -10.51
N LEU A 90 -5.98 -7.67 -10.30
CA LEU A 90 -5.51 -8.49 -9.20
C LEU A 90 -4.89 -9.79 -9.72
N ILE A 91 -3.63 -10.03 -9.42
CA ILE A 91 -2.96 -11.32 -9.67
C ILE A 91 -3.55 -12.34 -8.71
N LYS A 92 -4.08 -13.44 -9.26
CA LYS A 92 -4.56 -14.58 -8.47
C LYS A 92 -3.39 -15.45 -8.03
N TYR A 93 -3.25 -15.62 -6.73
CA TYR A 93 -2.34 -16.58 -6.11
C TYR A 93 -3.09 -17.80 -5.58
N MET A 94 -2.35 -18.88 -5.35
CA MET A 94 -2.86 -20.15 -4.84
C MET A 94 -2.63 -20.25 -3.33
N GLU A 95 -3.52 -20.96 -2.64
CA GLU A 95 -3.27 -21.38 -1.28
C GLU A 95 -2.13 -22.41 -1.26
N VAL A 96 -1.04 -22.05 -0.59
CA VAL A 96 0.13 -22.88 -0.32
C VAL A 96 0.58 -22.70 1.12
N SER A 97 1.16 -23.74 1.73
CA SER A 97 1.74 -23.62 3.07
C SER A 97 2.99 -22.74 3.05
N PHE A 98 3.18 -21.90 4.07
CA PHE A 98 4.38 -21.08 4.17
C PHE A 98 5.60 -21.94 4.52
N SER A 99 6.67 -21.76 3.74
CA SER A 99 7.98 -22.34 4.00
C SER A 99 9.08 -21.40 3.50
N PHE A 100 10.19 -21.40 4.24
CA PHE A 100 11.42 -20.63 3.97
C PHE A 100 12.61 -21.55 3.63
N GLY A 101 12.33 -22.82 3.31
CA GLY A 101 13.33 -23.73 2.76
C GLY A 101 13.79 -23.32 1.36
N GLN A 102 14.98 -23.76 0.95
CA GLN A 102 15.60 -23.33 -0.31
C GLN A 102 14.69 -23.53 -1.53
N ASP A 103 13.96 -24.65 -1.59
CA ASP A 103 13.11 -25.00 -2.74
C ASP A 103 11.93 -24.04 -2.95
N THR A 104 11.57 -23.23 -1.95
CA THR A 104 10.43 -22.30 -2.06
C THR A 104 10.78 -20.96 -2.66
N TYR A 105 12.07 -20.63 -2.81
CA TYR A 105 12.51 -19.35 -3.40
C TYR A 105 12.30 -19.28 -4.92
N SER A 106 12.05 -20.42 -5.58
CA SER A 106 11.65 -20.51 -6.98
C SER A 106 10.15 -20.75 -7.19
N ASP A 107 9.36 -20.78 -6.11
CA ASP A 107 7.91 -21.02 -6.18
C ASP A 107 7.13 -19.71 -6.05
N TYR A 108 6.48 -19.30 -7.14
CA TYR A 108 5.72 -18.05 -7.22
C TYR A 108 4.21 -18.27 -7.22
N ARG A 109 3.74 -19.48 -6.90
CA ARG A 109 2.31 -19.82 -6.91
C ARG A 109 1.54 -19.13 -5.78
N GLY A 110 2.18 -18.92 -4.63
CA GLY A 110 1.62 -18.21 -3.49
C GLY A 110 2.12 -16.78 -3.37
N ASN A 111 1.36 -15.94 -2.69
CA ASN A 111 1.75 -14.57 -2.37
C ASN A 111 2.90 -14.55 -1.36
N ALA A 112 4.11 -14.33 -1.86
CA ALA A 112 5.32 -14.27 -1.04
C ALA A 112 5.40 -13.02 -0.14
N LEU A 113 4.69 -11.94 -0.48
CA LEU A 113 4.61 -10.76 0.39
C LEU A 113 3.79 -11.09 1.64
N SER A 114 2.61 -11.71 1.51
CA SER A 114 1.83 -12.18 2.66
C SER A 114 2.61 -13.19 3.52
N LYS A 115 3.37 -14.11 2.87
CA LYS A 115 4.30 -15.02 3.57
C LYS A 115 5.33 -14.26 4.39
N LEU A 116 5.94 -13.22 3.82
CA LEU A 116 6.98 -12.44 4.49
C LEU A 116 6.41 -11.58 5.62
N LEU A 117 5.20 -11.04 5.46
CA LEU A 117 4.48 -10.31 6.51
C LEU A 117 4.07 -11.21 7.68
N PHE A 118 3.80 -12.49 7.43
CA PHE A 118 3.65 -13.48 8.50
C PHE A 118 4.99 -13.71 9.20
N GLY A 119 6.05 -13.91 8.41
CA GLY A 119 7.44 -13.94 8.88
C GLY A 119 8.06 -15.33 8.96
N ASN A 120 9.39 -15.38 8.88
CA ASN A 120 10.18 -16.59 9.11
C ASN A 120 10.42 -16.88 10.60
N ASP A 121 10.16 -15.90 11.46
CA ASP A 121 10.16 -15.99 12.93
C ASP A 121 8.89 -15.32 13.47
N PRO A 122 7.71 -15.90 13.18
CA PRO A 122 6.42 -15.22 13.29
C PRO A 122 6.02 -14.97 14.76
N ALA A 123 6.59 -15.72 15.71
CA ALA A 123 6.30 -15.55 17.15
C ALA A 123 7.00 -14.32 17.74
N ASN A 124 8.25 -14.04 17.32
CA ASN A 124 9.04 -12.94 17.90
C ASN A 124 9.03 -11.68 17.02
N ASN A 125 8.93 -11.86 15.70
CA ASN A 125 9.02 -10.80 14.70
C ASN A 125 7.81 -10.79 13.75
N PRO A 126 6.56 -10.72 14.26
CA PRO A 126 5.39 -10.51 13.41
C PRO A 126 5.37 -9.09 12.83
N SER A 127 4.47 -8.86 11.87
CA SER A 127 4.20 -7.52 11.34
C SER A 127 3.45 -6.64 12.35
N TYR A 128 4.18 -5.91 13.19
CA TYR A 128 3.64 -4.84 14.02
C TYR A 128 3.30 -3.60 13.19
N LEU A 129 2.24 -2.87 13.56
CA LEU A 129 1.84 -1.65 12.88
C LEU A 129 2.61 -0.44 13.40
N CYS A 130 3.07 0.37 12.45
CA CYS A 130 3.65 1.69 12.72
C CYS A 130 2.58 2.64 13.30
N SER A 131 2.97 3.47 14.27
CA SER A 131 2.11 4.44 14.95
C SER A 131 1.49 5.41 13.97
N THR A 132 2.21 5.86 12.94
CA THR A 132 1.66 6.75 11.91
C THR A 132 0.44 6.13 11.22
N PHE A 133 0.48 4.84 10.88
CA PHE A 133 -0.62 4.14 10.20
C PHE A 133 -1.76 3.80 11.15
N PHE A 134 -1.44 3.22 12.30
CA PHE A 134 -2.45 2.88 13.30
C PHE A 134 -3.19 4.12 13.81
N ASN A 135 -2.46 5.15 14.21
CA ASN A 135 -3.04 6.38 14.77
C ASN A 135 -3.83 7.16 13.71
N GLN A 136 -3.42 7.15 12.44
CA GLN A 136 -4.21 7.77 11.37
C GLN A 136 -5.62 7.19 11.34
N MET A 137 -5.76 5.86 11.39
CA MET A 137 -7.06 5.19 11.36
C MET A 137 -7.79 5.33 12.70
N TYR A 138 -7.12 5.02 13.80
CA TYR A 138 -7.72 5.02 15.13
C TYR A 138 -8.24 6.40 15.53
N ASN A 139 -7.44 7.45 15.35
CA ASN A 139 -7.83 8.81 15.75
C ASN A 139 -8.88 9.44 14.85
N SER A 140 -9.01 8.98 13.59
CA SER A 140 -10.07 9.43 12.69
C SER A 140 -11.38 8.65 12.85
N GLY A 141 -11.41 7.63 13.71
CA GLY A 141 -12.55 6.73 13.84
C GLY A 141 -12.79 5.92 12.56
N ASP A 142 -11.73 5.58 11.84
CA ASP A 142 -11.82 4.82 10.60
C ASP A 142 -12.33 3.39 10.87
N PRO A 143 -13.42 2.94 10.22
CA PRO A 143 -13.97 1.61 10.45
C PRO A 143 -13.02 0.48 10.03
N ARG A 144 -11.93 0.78 9.31
CA ARG A 144 -10.88 -0.17 8.94
C ARG A 144 -9.83 -0.37 10.03
N THR A 145 -9.82 0.41 11.11
CA THR A 145 -8.80 0.34 12.16
C THR A 145 -8.60 -1.09 12.65
N PHE A 146 -9.66 -1.75 13.11
CA PHE A 146 -9.61 -3.14 13.59
C PHE A 146 -9.90 -4.18 12.50
N ILE A 147 -9.92 -3.76 11.24
CA ILE A 147 -9.81 -4.68 10.09
C ILE A 147 -8.33 -4.91 9.79
N PHE A 148 -7.51 -3.84 9.77
CA PHE A 148 -6.06 -3.95 9.60
C PHE A 148 -5.33 -4.40 10.87
N ALA A 149 -5.72 -3.86 12.02
CA ALA A 149 -5.02 -4.05 13.28
C ALA A 149 -5.77 -5.00 14.21
N ARG A 150 -5.06 -5.97 14.78
CA ARG A 150 -5.55 -6.79 15.88
C ARG A 150 -4.45 -6.95 16.92
N PHE A 151 -4.83 -7.25 18.15
CA PHE A 151 -3.91 -7.53 19.23
C PHE A 151 -3.93 -9.02 19.50
N TYR A 152 -2.81 -9.69 19.25
CA TYR A 152 -2.73 -11.14 19.33
C TYR A 152 -1.72 -11.60 20.37
N TYR A 153 -2.12 -12.59 21.17
CA TYR A 153 -1.18 -13.50 21.81
C TYR A 153 -0.87 -14.66 20.86
N ASP A 154 0.42 -14.83 20.56
CA ASP A 154 0.91 -15.76 19.53
C ASP A 154 1.58 -17.01 20.12
N GLY A 155 1.56 -17.20 21.44
CA GLY A 155 2.25 -18.33 22.09
C GLY A 155 1.67 -19.72 21.77
N LEU A 156 0.49 -19.79 21.15
CA LEU A 156 -0.13 -21.02 20.65
C LEU A 156 -0.22 -21.08 19.11
N MET A 157 0.32 -20.07 18.43
CA MET A 157 0.22 -19.94 16.98
C MET A 157 1.06 -21.01 16.26
N SER A 158 0.57 -21.47 15.11
CA SER A 158 1.36 -22.30 14.19
C SER A 158 2.59 -21.54 13.67
N LEU A 159 3.71 -22.24 13.43
CA LEU A 159 4.91 -21.65 12.82
C LEU A 159 4.82 -21.50 11.29
N THR A 160 3.81 -22.11 10.66
CA THR A 160 3.66 -22.16 9.20
C THR A 160 2.36 -21.53 8.70
N SER A 161 1.51 -21.05 9.61
CA SER A 161 0.25 -20.35 9.31
C SER A 161 -0.16 -19.44 10.48
N PRO A 162 -0.98 -18.40 10.25
CA PRO A 162 -1.47 -17.53 11.33
C PRO A 162 -2.63 -18.16 12.14
N ASP A 163 -2.69 -19.48 12.21
CA ASP A 163 -3.75 -20.22 12.90
C ASP A 163 -3.44 -20.32 14.40
N ASN A 164 -4.49 -20.45 15.22
CA ASN A 164 -4.42 -20.53 16.69
C ASN A 164 -3.83 -19.30 17.41
N ARG A 165 -3.83 -18.14 16.76
CA ARG A 165 -3.62 -16.85 17.43
C ARG A 165 -4.80 -16.55 18.35
N ILE A 166 -4.53 -16.02 19.54
CA ILE A 166 -5.58 -15.59 20.48
C ILE A 166 -5.79 -14.09 20.34
N ASP A 167 -6.99 -13.68 19.95
CA ASP A 167 -7.33 -12.28 19.73
C ASP A 167 -7.77 -11.60 21.03
N LEU A 168 -7.02 -10.58 21.44
CA LEU A 168 -7.19 -9.82 22.67
C LEU A 168 -7.79 -8.43 22.43
N THR A 169 -8.14 -8.09 21.19
CA THR A 169 -8.53 -6.72 20.81
C THR A 169 -9.73 -6.22 21.61
N GLU A 170 -10.78 -7.04 21.76
CA GLU A 170 -11.98 -6.66 22.51
C GLU A 170 -11.71 -6.52 24.01
N GLU A 171 -10.82 -7.34 24.55
CA GLU A 171 -10.39 -7.23 25.95
C GLU A 171 -9.62 -5.93 26.18
N ILE A 172 -8.66 -5.61 25.30
CA ILE A 172 -7.89 -4.35 25.35
C ILE A 172 -8.82 -3.14 25.28
N LEU A 173 -9.79 -3.16 24.35
CA LEU A 173 -10.78 -2.09 24.19
C LEU A 173 -11.66 -1.93 25.43
N SER A 174 -12.26 -3.01 25.91
CA SER A 174 -13.20 -2.98 27.04
C SER A 174 -12.56 -2.61 28.37
N LYS A 175 -11.29 -2.99 28.58
CA LYS A 175 -10.52 -2.63 29.78
C LYS A 175 -9.82 -1.27 29.68
N GLY A 176 -9.84 -0.63 28.51
CA GLY A 176 -9.13 0.64 28.29
C GLY A 176 -7.62 0.50 28.40
N ILE A 177 -7.07 -0.64 27.97
CA ILE A 177 -5.62 -0.86 27.97
C ILE A 177 -4.98 0.05 26.90
N PRO A 178 -3.90 0.78 27.23
CA PRO A 178 -3.18 1.58 26.25
C PRO A 178 -2.70 0.72 25.07
N MET A 179 -3.02 1.14 23.85
CA MET A 179 -2.52 0.52 22.62
C MET A 179 -1.19 1.17 22.25
N ASN A 180 -0.17 0.35 22.00
CA ASN A 180 1.21 0.80 21.88
C ASN A 180 1.79 0.57 20.46
N PRO A 181 1.26 1.19 19.39
CA PRO A 181 1.86 1.05 18.05
C PRO A 181 3.30 1.58 18.01
N ARG A 182 4.08 1.14 17.02
CA ARG A 182 5.53 1.39 16.98
C ARG A 182 5.86 2.68 16.26
N ASP A 183 6.50 3.62 16.93
CA ASP A 183 6.97 4.84 16.27
C ASP A 183 8.03 4.52 15.20
N PRO A 184 8.17 5.35 14.14
CA PRO A 184 9.23 5.19 13.15
C PRO A 184 10.61 5.13 13.81
N GLY A 185 11.32 4.01 13.62
CA GLY A 185 12.63 3.73 14.23
C GLY A 185 12.59 2.81 15.45
N ALA A 186 11.41 2.58 16.04
CA ALA A 186 11.26 1.70 17.20
C ALA A 186 11.30 0.21 16.82
N TYR A 187 11.83 -0.61 17.73
CA TYR A 187 11.64 -2.06 17.72
C TYR A 187 10.44 -2.45 18.57
N SER A 188 9.99 -3.72 18.51
CA SER A 188 8.93 -4.21 19.41
C SER A 188 9.34 -4.25 20.88
N TRP A 189 10.64 -4.34 21.16
CA TRP A 189 11.14 -4.33 22.54
C TRP A 189 11.68 -2.97 22.99
N GLU A 190 11.70 -1.96 22.11
CA GLU A 190 12.30 -0.66 22.39
C GLU A 190 11.50 0.48 21.74
N PRO A 191 10.73 1.26 22.52
CA PRO A 191 10.52 1.12 23.97
C PRO A 191 9.66 -0.10 24.31
N TRP A 192 9.96 -0.76 25.44
CA TRP A 192 9.12 -1.85 25.94
C TRP A 192 7.74 -1.30 26.36
N PRO A 193 6.62 -1.87 25.87
CA PRO A 193 5.29 -1.33 26.13
C PRO A 193 4.80 -1.64 27.54
N ALA A 194 3.87 -0.81 28.02
CA ALA A 194 3.12 -1.13 29.24
C ALA A 194 2.21 -2.34 28.99
N GLY A 195 2.26 -3.29 29.93
CA GLY A 195 1.50 -4.54 29.86
C GLY A 195 0.22 -4.56 30.67
N TYR A 196 -0.47 -5.70 30.66
CA TYR A 196 -1.63 -6.00 31.52
C TYR A 196 -1.82 -7.52 31.68
N ASP A 197 -2.52 -7.94 32.73
CA ASP A 197 -2.90 -9.36 32.88
C ASP A 197 -4.22 -9.63 32.15
N SER A 198 -4.18 -10.53 31.18
CA SER A 198 -5.34 -10.92 30.37
C SER A 198 -6.21 -11.95 31.10
N ASP A 199 -7.52 -11.72 31.15
CA ASP A 199 -8.48 -12.67 31.71
C ASP A 199 -8.73 -13.83 30.73
N ILE A 200 -8.73 -13.55 29.43
CA ILE A 200 -8.76 -14.60 28.38
C ILE A 200 -7.59 -15.56 28.57
N MET A 201 -6.39 -15.02 28.77
CA MET A 201 -5.21 -15.87 28.97
C MET A 201 -5.22 -16.60 30.31
N LYS A 202 -5.78 -16.01 31.38
CA LYS A 202 -5.98 -16.72 32.67
C LYS A 202 -6.89 -17.93 32.49
N GLU A 203 -7.99 -17.81 31.75
CA GLU A 203 -8.89 -18.93 31.46
C GLU A 203 -8.19 -20.04 30.67
N ILE A 204 -7.39 -19.67 29.65
CA ILE A 204 -6.60 -20.64 28.88
C ILE A 204 -5.55 -21.33 29.78
N ALA A 205 -4.92 -20.58 30.70
CA ALA A 205 -3.92 -21.10 31.63
C ALA A 205 -4.46 -22.17 32.59
N GLU A 206 -5.77 -22.19 32.88
CA GLU A 206 -6.39 -23.23 33.71
C GLU A 206 -6.22 -24.63 33.11
N ASN A 207 -6.26 -24.74 31.78
CA ASN A 207 -6.11 -25.99 31.04
C ASN A 207 -4.73 -26.15 30.38
N ASN A 208 -3.97 -25.06 30.25
CA ASN A 208 -2.62 -25.07 29.70
C ASN A 208 -1.67 -24.16 30.51
N PRO A 209 -1.11 -24.64 31.64
CA PRO A 209 -0.33 -23.80 32.57
C PRO A 209 0.97 -23.22 32.01
N SER A 210 1.37 -23.55 30.79
CA SER A 210 2.56 -22.99 30.13
C SER A 210 2.30 -21.69 29.37
N VAL A 211 1.05 -21.26 29.22
CA VAL A 211 0.75 -19.97 28.58
C VAL A 211 1.00 -18.81 29.53
N GLU A 212 1.52 -17.72 28.99
CA GLU A 212 1.71 -16.48 29.74
C GLU A 212 0.36 -15.76 29.89
N VAL A 213 0.09 -15.27 31.10
CA VAL A 213 -1.12 -14.48 31.39
C VAL A 213 -0.86 -12.98 31.38
N SER A 214 0.40 -12.58 31.53
CA SER A 214 0.82 -11.18 31.54
C SER A 214 1.28 -10.78 30.15
N MET A 215 0.50 -9.89 29.53
CA MET A 215 0.73 -9.37 28.18
C MET A 215 1.64 -8.16 28.25
N ALA A 216 2.53 -8.00 27.27
CA ALA A 216 3.36 -6.82 27.10
C ALA A 216 3.32 -6.36 25.64
N ARG A 217 4.11 -6.97 24.76
CA ARG A 217 4.17 -6.64 23.32
C ARG A 217 2.88 -6.99 22.58
N GLU A 218 2.01 -7.79 23.19
CA GLU A 218 0.66 -8.08 22.70
C GLU A 218 -0.25 -6.84 22.77
N THR A 219 0.13 -5.79 23.50
CA THR A 219 -0.53 -4.46 23.47
C THR A 219 -0.11 -3.61 22.27
N GLU A 220 0.78 -4.10 21.42
CA GLU A 220 1.16 -3.48 20.16
C GLU A 220 0.28 -4.06 19.04
N PRO A 221 -0.37 -3.23 18.21
CA PRO A 221 -1.21 -3.71 17.12
C PRO A 221 -0.38 -4.47 16.08
N LYS A 222 -0.86 -5.65 15.71
CA LYS A 222 -0.29 -6.52 14.68
C LYS A 222 -1.21 -6.55 13.46
N LEU A 223 -0.64 -6.85 12.30
CA LEU A 223 -1.42 -7.04 11.08
C LEU A 223 -2.38 -8.23 11.25
N ALA A 224 -3.65 -8.00 10.92
CA ALA A 224 -4.71 -9.00 11.01
C ALA A 224 -4.43 -10.21 10.11
N SER A 225 -4.85 -11.40 10.55
CA SER A 225 -4.59 -12.66 9.84
C SER A 225 -5.17 -12.71 8.42
N ASN A 226 -6.15 -11.87 8.09
CA ASN A 226 -6.72 -11.70 6.74
C ASN A 226 -5.65 -11.35 5.69
N PHE A 227 -4.60 -10.62 6.07
CA PHE A 227 -3.52 -10.17 5.19
C PHE A 227 -2.30 -11.11 5.21
N LEU A 228 -2.41 -12.24 5.90
CA LEU A 228 -1.34 -13.21 6.12
C LEU A 228 -1.66 -14.56 5.46
N LYS A 229 -2.33 -14.53 4.31
CA LYS A 229 -2.76 -15.74 3.56
C LYS A 229 -2.03 -15.81 2.22
N SER A 230 -1.64 -17.02 1.82
CA SER A 230 -0.88 -17.25 0.58
C SER A 230 -1.69 -17.01 -0.69
N ASP A 231 -3.02 -17.00 -0.59
CA ASP A 231 -3.95 -16.70 -1.67
C ASP A 231 -4.38 -15.22 -1.71
N ASN A 232 -3.86 -14.36 -0.83
CA ASN A 232 -4.11 -12.92 -0.93
C ASN A 232 -3.69 -12.40 -2.31
N PRO A 233 -4.48 -11.51 -2.94
CA PRO A 233 -4.21 -11.08 -4.30
C PRO A 233 -2.94 -10.23 -4.42
N GLY A 234 -2.27 -10.33 -5.56
CA GLY A 234 -1.25 -9.35 -5.97
C GLY A 234 -1.91 -8.13 -6.57
N VAL A 235 -1.96 -7.04 -5.82
CA VAL A 235 -2.66 -5.81 -6.24
C VAL A 235 -1.83 -5.04 -7.26
N VAL A 236 -2.33 -4.89 -8.49
CA VAL A 236 -1.67 -4.07 -9.53
C VAL A 236 -2.25 -2.65 -9.51
N MET A 237 -3.57 -2.53 -9.66
CA MET A 237 -4.31 -1.27 -9.64
C MET A 237 -5.79 -1.54 -9.33
N THR A 238 -6.46 -0.59 -8.67
CA THR A 238 -7.87 -0.74 -8.26
C THR A 238 -8.74 0.41 -8.74
N TYR A 239 -10.05 0.18 -8.81
CA TYR A 239 -11.07 1.18 -9.03
C TYR A 239 -11.07 2.26 -7.95
N ALA A 240 -10.78 1.90 -6.70
CA ALA A 240 -10.63 2.86 -5.61
C ALA A 240 -9.54 3.89 -5.91
N GLU A 241 -8.40 3.44 -6.45
CA GLU A 241 -7.31 4.31 -6.88
C GLU A 241 -7.73 5.22 -8.03
N VAL A 242 -8.39 4.68 -9.07
CA VAL A 242 -8.91 5.49 -10.19
C VAL A 242 -9.79 6.62 -9.67
N ASN A 243 -10.64 6.38 -8.66
CA ASN A 243 -11.44 7.43 -8.05
C ASN A 243 -10.60 8.47 -7.30
N PHE A 244 -9.54 8.08 -6.58
CA PHE A 244 -8.64 9.04 -5.95
C PHE A 244 -7.88 9.88 -6.99
N LEU A 245 -7.46 9.28 -8.11
CA LEU A 245 -6.84 9.98 -9.23
C LEU A 245 -7.83 10.99 -9.87
N MET A 246 -9.08 10.59 -10.10
CA MET A 246 -10.14 11.46 -10.62
C MET A 246 -10.48 12.59 -9.65
N ALA A 247 -10.45 12.33 -8.34
CA ALA A 247 -10.65 13.35 -7.31
C ALA A 247 -9.54 14.41 -7.35
N GLU A 248 -8.28 14.00 -7.46
CA GLU A 248 -7.15 14.94 -7.52
C GLU A 248 -7.10 15.70 -8.86
N ALA A 249 -7.42 15.03 -9.97
CA ALA A 249 -7.57 15.67 -11.28
C ALA A 249 -8.66 16.76 -11.27
N ALA A 250 -9.81 16.50 -10.62
CA ALA A 250 -10.85 17.50 -10.41
C ALA A 250 -10.36 18.70 -9.58
N LEU A 251 -9.50 18.48 -8.56
CA LEU A 251 -8.89 19.58 -7.80
C LEU A 251 -7.92 20.42 -8.64
N LYS A 252 -7.18 19.77 -9.54
CA LYS A 252 -6.25 20.41 -10.48
C LYS A 252 -6.98 21.10 -11.66
N GLY A 253 -8.32 20.99 -11.73
CA GLY A 253 -9.13 21.62 -12.78
C GLY A 253 -9.03 20.94 -14.15
N TRP A 254 -8.67 19.66 -14.17
CA TRP A 254 -8.65 18.84 -15.39
C TRP A 254 -10.07 18.41 -15.77
N ALA A 255 -10.27 18.08 -17.04
CA ALA A 255 -11.57 17.72 -17.59
C ALA A 255 -12.00 16.32 -17.16
N VAL A 256 -12.58 16.23 -15.96
CA VAL A 256 -13.25 15.03 -15.43
C VAL A 256 -14.74 15.31 -15.22
N ALA A 257 -15.58 14.29 -15.40
CA ALA A 257 -17.04 14.48 -15.43
C ALA A 257 -17.67 14.79 -14.05
N GLY A 258 -17.09 14.27 -12.97
CA GLY A 258 -17.60 14.42 -11.60
C GLY A 258 -16.89 15.49 -10.76
N SER A 259 -17.29 15.60 -9.49
CA SER A 259 -16.65 16.51 -8.53
C SER A 259 -15.57 15.79 -7.71
N ALA A 260 -14.58 16.53 -7.22
CA ALA A 260 -13.54 15.96 -6.36
C ALA A 260 -14.10 15.32 -5.08
N ASP A 261 -15.13 15.92 -4.47
CA ASP A 261 -15.80 15.34 -3.28
C ASP A 261 -16.54 14.04 -3.61
N GLY A 262 -17.23 13.99 -4.76
CA GLY A 262 -17.91 12.79 -5.22
C GLY A 262 -16.94 11.63 -5.47
N TYR A 263 -15.88 11.88 -6.25
CA TYR A 263 -14.85 10.87 -6.51
C TYR A 263 -14.11 10.44 -5.23
N TYR A 264 -13.79 11.38 -4.32
CA TYR A 264 -13.17 11.05 -3.04
C TYR A 264 -14.04 10.08 -2.23
N LYS A 265 -15.34 10.38 -2.06
CA LYS A 265 -16.27 9.50 -1.32
C LYS A 265 -16.39 8.12 -1.97
N THR A 266 -16.48 8.06 -3.29
CA THR A 266 -16.48 6.79 -4.04
C THR A 266 -15.19 6.02 -3.84
N GLY A 267 -14.03 6.68 -3.89
CA GLY A 267 -12.72 6.06 -3.64
C GLY A 267 -12.60 5.50 -2.22
N VAL A 268 -13.05 6.26 -1.21
CA VAL A 268 -13.07 5.77 0.18
C VAL A 268 -13.99 4.55 0.32
N ARG A 269 -15.21 4.60 -0.19
CA ARG A 269 -16.14 3.46 -0.17
C ARG A 269 -15.56 2.23 -0.86
N ALA A 270 -15.06 2.39 -2.08
CA ALA A 270 -14.43 1.32 -2.84
C ALA A 270 -13.21 0.74 -2.12
N SER A 271 -12.41 1.57 -1.44
CA SER A 271 -11.26 1.09 -0.65
C SER A 271 -11.68 0.29 0.60
N MET A 272 -12.86 0.57 1.16
CA MET A 272 -13.45 -0.22 2.26
C MET A 272 -14.02 -1.54 1.75
N ASP A 273 -14.73 -1.51 0.63
CA ASP A 273 -15.29 -2.71 -0.02
C ASP A 273 -14.18 -3.65 -0.50
N PHE A 274 -13.07 -3.10 -0.99
CA PHE A 274 -11.90 -3.85 -1.42
C PHE A 274 -11.42 -4.86 -0.38
N LEU A 275 -11.46 -4.51 0.91
CA LEU A 275 -11.09 -5.41 2.02
C LEU A 275 -12.08 -6.55 2.20
N THR A 276 -13.38 -6.27 2.01
CA THR A 276 -14.44 -7.28 2.11
C THR A 276 -14.30 -8.28 0.95
N ASP A 277 -14.19 -7.75 -0.26
CA ASP A 277 -14.23 -8.54 -1.49
C ASP A 277 -12.99 -9.42 -1.69
N ASN A 278 -11.83 -8.97 -1.19
CA ASN A 278 -10.54 -9.59 -1.53
C ASN A 278 -9.75 -10.17 -0.35
N TYR A 279 -10.12 -9.84 0.89
CA TYR A 279 -9.39 -10.30 2.09
C TYR A 279 -10.32 -11.01 3.10
N GLY A 280 -11.59 -11.23 2.75
CA GLY A 280 -12.56 -11.89 3.63
C GLY A 280 -12.83 -11.10 4.93
N CYS A 281 -12.63 -9.78 4.90
CA CYS A 281 -12.90 -8.92 6.04
C CYS A 281 -14.41 -8.70 6.21
N ARG A 282 -14.83 -8.28 7.41
CA ARG A 282 -16.23 -7.90 7.64
C ARG A 282 -16.62 -6.74 6.70
N LYS A 283 -17.87 -6.76 6.24
CA LYS A 283 -18.43 -5.62 5.50
C LYS A 283 -18.54 -4.40 6.41
N ILE A 284 -18.01 -3.27 5.95
CA ILE A 284 -18.24 -1.96 6.58
C ILE A 284 -19.63 -1.47 6.13
N THR A 285 -20.51 -1.19 7.09
CA THR A 285 -21.90 -0.80 6.84
C THR A 285 -22.00 0.61 6.25
N ASP A 286 -23.15 0.93 5.67
CA ASP A 286 -23.42 2.27 5.15
C ASP A 286 -23.46 3.31 6.28
N GLU A 287 -23.86 2.92 7.49
CA GLU A 287 -23.88 3.78 8.68
C GLU A 287 -22.46 4.09 9.17
N GLU A 288 -21.59 3.07 9.24
CA GLU A 288 -20.17 3.26 9.58
C GLU A 288 -19.47 4.17 8.56
N PHE A 289 -19.69 3.93 7.27
CA PHE A 289 -19.16 4.77 6.20
C PHE A 289 -19.68 6.21 6.28
N SER A 290 -21.00 6.39 6.45
CA SER A 290 -21.61 7.71 6.53
C SER A 290 -21.11 8.50 7.73
N THR A 291 -20.96 7.83 8.88
CA THR A 291 -20.39 8.42 10.10
C THR A 291 -18.94 8.85 9.87
N PHE A 292 -18.12 7.96 9.29
CA PHE A 292 -16.73 8.26 8.97
C PHE A 292 -16.59 9.46 8.02
N ILE A 293 -17.32 9.47 6.91
CA ILE A 293 -17.26 10.55 5.92
C ILE A 293 -17.81 11.87 6.46
N ALA A 294 -18.83 11.84 7.31
CA ALA A 294 -19.36 13.04 7.94
C ALA A 294 -18.31 13.71 8.85
N ASN A 295 -17.52 12.90 9.57
CA ASN A 295 -16.47 13.39 10.47
C ASN A 295 -15.15 13.70 9.75
N ASN A 296 -14.87 13.02 8.63
CA ASN A 296 -13.58 13.05 7.92
C ASN A 296 -13.75 13.38 6.43
N GLY A 297 -14.61 14.36 6.12
CA GLY A 297 -14.83 14.84 4.77
C GLY A 297 -13.54 15.32 4.09
N ILE A 298 -13.60 15.61 2.80
CA ILE A 298 -12.42 15.97 1.99
C ILE A 298 -11.74 17.29 2.42
N GLY A 299 -12.36 18.09 3.28
CA GLY A 299 -11.86 19.41 3.70
C GLY A 299 -12.25 20.54 2.76
N TYR A 300 -11.80 21.77 3.08
CA TYR A 300 -12.28 23.01 2.44
C TYR A 300 -11.26 23.66 1.51
N THR A 301 -9.98 23.64 1.91
CA THR A 301 -8.89 24.22 1.10
C THR A 301 -8.31 23.19 0.13
N ASN A 302 -7.67 23.64 -0.96
CA ASN A 302 -7.02 22.71 -1.90
C ASN A 302 -5.97 21.82 -1.22
N GLU A 303 -5.19 22.36 -0.28
CA GLU A 303 -4.22 21.59 0.50
C GLU A 303 -4.88 20.50 1.36
N GLN A 304 -5.94 20.85 2.11
CA GLN A 304 -6.68 19.86 2.89
C GLN A 304 -7.27 18.76 1.99
N ARG A 305 -7.77 19.13 0.80
CA ARG A 305 -8.36 18.19 -0.15
C ARG A 305 -7.32 17.27 -0.78
N LYS A 306 -6.15 17.80 -1.19
CA LYS A 306 -5.00 17.00 -1.65
C LYS A 306 -4.54 16.03 -0.55
N ALA A 307 -4.43 16.52 0.68
CA ALA A 307 -4.04 15.73 1.85
C ALA A 307 -5.04 14.60 2.13
N ALA A 308 -6.35 14.89 2.13
CA ALA A 308 -7.39 13.89 2.38
C ALA A 308 -7.38 12.79 1.32
N ILE A 309 -7.36 13.15 0.03
CA ILE A 309 -7.31 12.19 -1.09
C ILE A 309 -6.09 11.29 -0.95
N ASN A 310 -4.89 11.86 -0.82
CA ASN A 310 -3.66 11.09 -0.84
C ASN A 310 -3.41 10.31 0.46
N THR A 311 -3.94 10.77 1.60
CA THR A 311 -3.94 9.98 2.85
C THR A 311 -4.88 8.78 2.75
N GLN A 312 -6.05 8.93 2.12
CA GLN A 312 -6.95 7.79 1.86
C GLN A 312 -6.38 6.82 0.81
N ALA A 313 -5.70 7.32 -0.22
CA ALA A 313 -4.95 6.49 -1.16
C ALA A 313 -3.80 5.75 -0.47
N TRP A 314 -3.10 6.38 0.48
CA TRP A 314 -2.06 5.72 1.27
C TRP A 314 -2.61 4.53 2.08
N ILE A 315 -3.81 4.65 2.66
CA ILE A 315 -4.47 3.52 3.34
C ILE A 315 -4.83 2.42 2.35
N LEU A 316 -5.40 2.77 1.19
CA LEU A 316 -5.69 1.82 0.11
C LEU A 316 -4.45 1.04 -0.33
N HIS A 317 -3.31 1.72 -0.47
CA HIS A 317 -2.09 1.13 -1.00
C HIS A 317 -1.29 0.30 0.01
N PHE A 318 -1.81 0.03 1.22
CA PHE A 318 -1.14 -0.82 2.21
C PHE A 318 -0.67 -2.17 1.61
N THR A 319 -1.51 -2.81 0.78
CA THR A 319 -1.19 -4.09 0.12
C THR A 319 -0.54 -3.93 -1.27
N ASN A 320 -0.23 -2.69 -1.67
CA ASN A 320 0.53 -2.35 -2.87
C ASN A 320 1.71 -1.41 -2.51
N PRO A 321 2.75 -1.94 -1.85
CA PRO A 321 3.80 -1.12 -1.23
C PRO A 321 4.59 -0.27 -2.24
N SER A 322 4.75 -0.76 -3.48
CA SER A 322 5.41 -0.03 -4.55
C SER A 322 4.64 1.25 -4.90
N GLU A 323 3.32 1.16 -5.03
CA GLU A 323 2.46 2.31 -5.32
C GLU A 323 2.33 3.22 -4.10
N ALA A 324 2.22 2.65 -2.88
CA ALA A 324 2.20 3.43 -1.64
C ALA A 324 3.41 4.37 -1.55
N TRP A 325 4.62 3.83 -1.70
CA TRP A 325 5.85 4.63 -1.58
C TRP A 325 6.00 5.61 -2.73
N ALA A 326 5.59 5.26 -3.96
CA ALA A 326 5.62 6.19 -5.08
C ALA A 326 4.62 7.35 -4.88
N ASN A 327 3.41 7.08 -4.38
CA ASN A 327 2.38 8.11 -4.20
C ASN A 327 2.65 9.01 -2.99
N VAL A 328 3.21 8.48 -1.91
CA VAL A 328 3.64 9.30 -0.76
C VAL A 328 4.72 10.29 -1.19
N ARG A 329 5.75 9.85 -1.91
CA ARG A 329 6.80 10.73 -2.46
C ARG A 329 6.19 11.81 -3.36
N ARG A 330 5.45 11.38 -4.39
CA ARG A 330 4.86 12.28 -5.38
C ARG A 330 3.91 13.32 -4.77
N SER A 331 3.04 12.90 -3.87
CA SER A 331 2.00 13.78 -3.33
C SER A 331 2.44 14.59 -2.12
N GLY A 332 3.51 14.15 -1.43
CA GLY A 332 3.91 14.65 -0.12
C GLY A 332 2.97 14.26 1.02
N TYR A 333 2.00 13.37 0.79
CA TYR A 333 0.96 13.00 1.75
C TYR A 333 0.84 11.47 1.97
N PRO A 334 0.63 11.03 3.23
CA PRO A 334 0.68 11.84 4.46
C PRO A 334 2.09 12.42 4.69
N ARG A 335 2.16 13.53 5.43
CA ARG A 335 3.44 14.19 5.75
C ARG A 335 4.21 13.34 6.76
N LEU A 336 5.02 12.42 6.26
CA LEU A 336 5.84 11.53 7.07
C LEU A 336 7.02 12.30 7.68
N LYS A 337 7.34 11.94 8.92
CA LYS A 337 8.46 12.49 9.66
C LYS A 337 9.58 11.47 9.75
N SER A 338 10.81 11.95 9.75
CA SER A 338 11.99 11.11 9.98
C SER A 338 11.91 10.41 11.35
N PRO A 339 12.41 9.16 11.48
CA PRO A 339 12.65 8.53 12.79
C PRO A 339 13.44 9.40 13.77
N ALA A 340 14.23 10.36 13.27
CA ALA A 340 14.94 11.34 14.10
C ALA A 340 13.99 12.16 14.99
N GLU A 341 12.82 12.54 14.47
CA GLU A 341 11.80 13.29 15.22
C GLU A 341 11.13 12.45 16.31
N TYR A 342 11.31 11.13 16.28
CA TYR A 342 10.82 10.18 17.30
C TYR A 342 11.93 9.75 18.26
N GLY A 343 13.12 10.35 18.20
CA GLY A 343 14.22 10.07 19.12
C GLY A 343 15.15 8.93 18.70
N PHE A 344 15.10 8.50 17.44
CA PHE A 344 15.95 7.44 16.89
C PHE A 344 17.06 7.93 15.95
N GLY A 345 17.33 9.25 15.94
CA GLY A 345 18.31 9.88 15.03
C GLY A 345 19.73 9.33 15.15
N GLN A 346 20.11 8.81 16.32
CA GLN A 346 21.41 8.19 16.61
C GLN A 346 21.65 6.86 15.86
N PHE A 347 20.58 6.20 15.40
CA PHE A 347 20.66 4.91 14.69
C PHE A 347 20.65 5.09 13.16
N LEU A 348 20.46 6.31 12.67
CA LEU A 348 20.30 6.59 11.24
C LEU A 348 21.65 6.66 10.51
N THR A 349 22.23 5.48 10.26
CA THR A 349 23.56 5.31 9.64
C THR A 349 23.68 5.92 8.25
N GLY A 350 22.58 5.94 7.49
CA GLY A 350 22.57 6.44 6.12
C GLY A 350 22.21 7.91 5.98
N GLY A 351 21.84 8.61 7.06
CA GLY A 351 21.40 10.02 7.06
C GLY A 351 20.03 10.23 7.74
N GLN A 352 19.71 11.48 8.10
CA GLN A 352 18.52 11.81 8.90
C GLN A 352 17.22 11.80 8.09
N GLU A 353 17.27 12.05 6.78
CA GLU A 353 16.07 12.09 5.94
C GLU A 353 15.55 10.70 5.59
N ILE A 354 14.27 10.59 5.23
CA ILE A 354 13.69 9.36 4.68
C ILE A 354 14.20 9.20 3.23
N PRO A 355 14.76 8.04 2.84
CA PRO A 355 15.19 7.82 1.46
C PRO A 355 14.07 7.96 0.43
N VAL A 356 14.39 8.55 -0.72
CA VAL A 356 13.43 8.85 -1.81
C VAL A 356 13.65 7.99 -3.06
N ARG A 357 14.65 7.11 -3.05
CA ARG A 357 14.90 6.09 -4.06
C ARG A 357 15.77 4.96 -3.49
N LEU A 358 16.05 3.94 -4.30
CA LEU A 358 17.09 2.96 -4.01
C LEU A 358 18.31 3.19 -4.90
N CYS A 359 19.49 2.87 -4.37
CA CYS A 359 20.75 2.95 -5.10
C CYS A 359 20.83 1.86 -6.17
N TYR A 360 21.53 2.14 -7.27
CA TYR A 360 21.84 1.10 -8.25
C TYR A 360 22.74 0.00 -7.64
N PRO A 361 22.58 -1.28 -8.04
CA PRO A 361 23.47 -2.35 -7.64
C PRO A 361 24.93 -2.06 -8.02
N VAL A 362 25.86 -2.27 -7.09
CA VAL A 362 27.29 -1.97 -7.31
C VAL A 362 27.92 -2.78 -8.45
N LEU A 363 27.35 -3.95 -8.77
CA LEU A 363 27.81 -4.80 -9.87
C LEU A 363 27.57 -4.16 -11.24
N GLU A 364 26.63 -3.23 -11.39
CA GLU A 364 26.41 -2.50 -12.65
C GLU A 364 27.64 -1.67 -13.05
N SER A 365 28.45 -1.21 -12.08
CA SER A 365 29.72 -0.54 -12.35
C SER A 365 30.74 -1.45 -13.07
N SER A 366 30.56 -2.76 -12.99
CA SER A 366 31.37 -3.76 -13.70
C SER A 366 30.68 -4.28 -14.96
N TYR A 367 29.39 -4.63 -14.89
CA TYR A 367 28.66 -5.24 -16.01
C TYR A 367 28.23 -4.24 -17.08
N ASN A 368 27.94 -2.99 -16.70
CA ASN A 368 27.47 -1.95 -17.59
C ASN A 368 28.08 -0.59 -17.19
N LYS A 369 29.41 -0.54 -17.15
CA LYS A 369 30.14 0.61 -16.61
C LYS A 369 29.72 1.94 -17.25
N THR A 370 29.64 2.00 -18.57
CA THR A 370 29.25 3.21 -19.29
C THR A 370 27.84 3.67 -18.89
N GLY A 371 26.85 2.77 -18.89
CA GLY A 371 25.49 3.12 -18.50
C GLY A 371 25.36 3.53 -17.02
N TYR A 372 26.11 2.86 -16.15
CA TYR A 372 26.19 3.19 -14.73
C TYR A 372 26.77 4.59 -14.52
N ASP A 373 27.95 4.87 -15.09
CA ASP A 373 28.63 6.16 -14.94
C ASP A 373 27.79 7.31 -15.54
N GLU A 374 27.20 7.12 -16.73
CA GLU A 374 26.32 8.12 -17.35
C GLU A 374 25.07 8.43 -16.49
N ALA A 375 24.50 7.41 -15.83
CA ALA A 375 23.36 7.61 -14.93
C ALA A 375 23.77 8.38 -13.67
N LEU A 376 24.95 8.09 -13.11
CA LEU A 376 25.48 8.84 -11.96
C LEU A 376 25.78 10.29 -12.33
N ASP A 377 26.41 10.55 -13.47
CA ASP A 377 26.75 11.90 -13.94
C ASP A 377 25.49 12.78 -14.05
N ARG A 378 24.39 12.18 -14.54
CA ARG A 378 23.09 12.87 -14.56
C ARG A 378 22.67 13.27 -13.14
N MET A 379 22.80 12.37 -12.16
CA MET A 379 22.43 12.60 -10.75
C MET A 379 23.43 13.48 -9.97
N GLY A 380 24.38 14.14 -10.64
CA GLY A 380 25.40 14.96 -9.96
C GLY A 380 26.59 14.14 -9.45
N GLY A 381 26.83 12.96 -10.02
CA GLY A 381 28.03 12.14 -9.80
C GLY A 381 27.97 11.20 -8.60
N SER A 382 26.82 11.03 -7.94
CA SER A 382 26.70 10.13 -6.79
C SER A 382 25.49 9.21 -6.86
N ASN A 383 25.64 8.00 -6.32
CA ASN A 383 24.57 7.00 -6.21
C ASN A 383 23.88 7.12 -4.82
N SER A 384 23.41 8.31 -4.48
CA SER A 384 22.73 8.56 -3.20
C SER A 384 21.24 8.25 -3.28
N TRP A 385 20.71 7.62 -2.24
CA TRP A 385 19.28 7.35 -2.07
C TRP A 385 18.44 8.58 -1.67
N TYR A 386 19.08 9.73 -1.44
CA TYR A 386 18.44 11.01 -1.14
C TYR A 386 18.27 11.91 -2.36
N ILE A 387 18.75 11.49 -3.52
CA ILE A 387 18.53 12.23 -4.76
C ILE A 387 17.12 11.90 -5.25
N PRO A 388 16.21 12.89 -5.34
CA PRO A 388 14.84 12.64 -5.78
C PRO A 388 14.78 12.01 -7.17
N MET A 389 13.75 11.20 -7.40
CA MET A 389 13.43 10.75 -8.75
C MET A 389 13.01 11.94 -9.60
N TRP A 390 13.15 11.85 -10.93
CA TRP A 390 12.79 12.96 -11.83
C TRP A 390 11.37 13.52 -11.62
N TRP A 391 10.40 12.65 -11.32
CA TRP A 391 8.99 13.03 -11.09
C TRP A 391 8.71 13.51 -9.66
N ASP A 392 9.67 13.35 -8.75
CA ASP A 392 9.54 13.66 -7.32
C ASP A 392 10.05 15.09 -7.10
N VAL A 393 9.12 16.05 -7.21
CA VAL A 393 9.39 17.49 -7.09
C VAL A 393 8.62 18.05 -5.90
N ASP A 394 9.29 18.91 -5.12
CA ASP A 394 8.71 19.60 -3.96
C ASP A 394 7.80 20.78 -4.35
#